data_AF-A0A3B8QJU7-F1
#
_entry.id   AF-A0A3B8QJU7-F1
#
_cell.length_a   1.000
_cell.length_b   1.000
_cell.length_c   1.000
_cell.angle_alpha   90.00
_cell.angle_beta   90.00
_cell.angle_gamma   90.00
#
_symmetry.space_group_name_H-M   'P 1'
#
loop_
_entity.id
_entity.type
_entity.pdbx_description
1 polymer ?
#
loop_
_entity_poly.entity_id
_entity_poly.type
_entity_poly.pdbx_seq_one_letter_code
_entity_poly.pdbx_strand_id
1 'polypeptide(L)'
;MKVLFFARRTLHRQPGGDRVHIMETMRALEALGHQVQLVTETADLKRVLASDTWDVLHSINLGRLADQYPCYVARKAHPALTWAISTVWVDYSAYDRKRIWGLRFLPESWVAWAKLSG
;
A
#
# COMPACT_ATOMS: atom_id res chain seq x y z
N MET A 1 -1.85 -11.87 -16.57
CA MET A 1 -2.75 -11.05 -15.76
C MET A 1 -2.17 -9.64 -15.63
N LYS A 2 -3.03 -8.65 -15.46
CA LYS A 2 -2.68 -7.26 -15.17
C LYS A 2 -2.74 -7.03 -13.67
N VAL A 3 -1.59 -6.73 -13.07
CA VAL A 3 -1.41 -6.54 -11.63
C VAL A 3 -1.10 -5.08 -11.36
N LEU A 4 -2.00 -4.43 -10.63
CA LEU A 4 -1.81 -3.08 -10.11
C LEU A 4 -1.19 -3.19 -8.72
N PHE A 5 0.08 -2.87 -8.59
CA PHE A 5 0.81 -2.93 -7.34
C PHE A 5 0.73 -1.57 -6.64
N PHE A 6 0.15 -1.50 -5.45
CA PHE A 6 0.06 -0.28 -4.64
C PHE A 6 1.05 -0.33 -3.47
N ALA A 7 1.98 0.61 -3.43
CA ALA A 7 2.88 0.80 -2.29
C ALA A 7 3.28 2.25 -2.16
N ARG A 8 3.10 2.84 -0.97
CA ARG A 8 3.37 4.28 -0.77
C ARG A 8 4.80 4.66 -1.19
N ARG A 9 4.94 5.86 -1.74
CA ARG A 9 6.18 6.41 -2.31
C ARG A 9 7.41 6.28 -1.40
N THR A 10 7.23 6.43 -0.09
CA THR A 10 8.34 6.34 0.87
C THR A 10 8.89 4.92 1.01
N LEU A 11 8.04 3.88 0.94
CA LEU A 11 8.48 2.48 0.98
C LEU A 11 9.28 2.11 -0.27
N HIS A 12 8.87 2.64 -1.42
CA HIS A 12 9.56 2.38 -2.68
C HIS A 12 10.90 3.14 -2.81
N ARG A 13 11.03 4.32 -2.21
CA ARG A 13 12.23 5.17 -2.35
C ARG A 13 13.28 4.99 -1.26
N GLN A 14 12.89 4.61 -0.05
CA GLN A 14 13.84 4.42 1.04
C GLN A 14 14.59 3.09 0.84
N PRO A 15 15.94 3.08 0.95
CA PRO A 15 16.68 1.83 0.97
C PRO A 15 16.26 1.02 2.21
N GLY A 16 15.88 -0.24 2.01
CA GLY A 16 15.41 -1.10 3.09
C GLY A 16 14.66 -2.34 2.57
N GLY A 17 14.26 -3.21 3.50
CA GLY A 17 13.57 -4.46 3.20
C GLY A 17 12.26 -4.25 2.42
N ASP A 18 11.51 -3.19 2.72
CA ASP A 18 10.25 -2.89 2.04
C ASP A 18 10.46 -2.60 0.55
N ARG A 19 11.50 -1.84 0.20
CA ARG A 19 11.85 -1.57 -1.21
C ARG A 19 12.26 -2.84 -1.92
N VAL A 20 13.13 -3.65 -1.31
CA VAL A 20 13.57 -4.92 -1.90
C VAL A 20 12.37 -5.83 -2.13
N HIS A 21 11.48 -5.96 -1.16
CA HIS A 21 10.26 -6.75 -1.28
C HIS A 21 9.40 -6.27 -2.46
N ILE A 22 9.11 -4.97 -2.57
CA ILE A 22 8.32 -4.44 -3.70
C ILE A 22 9.00 -4.77 -5.04
N MET A 23 10.29 -4.47 -5.17
CA MET A 23 11.02 -4.65 -6.44
C MET A 23 11.12 -6.12 -6.85
N GLU A 24 11.47 -7.01 -5.93
CA GLU A 24 11.62 -8.43 -6.23
C GLU A 24 10.27 -9.11 -6.47
N THR A 25 9.19 -8.72 -5.77
CA THR A 25 7.85 -9.24 -6.07
C THR A 25 7.39 -8.81 -7.46
N MET A 26 7.57 -7.54 -7.83
CA MET A 26 7.25 -7.08 -9.18
C MET A 26 8.04 -7.84 -10.25
N ARG A 27 9.36 -7.97 -10.06
CA ARG A 27 10.24 -8.70 -10.97
C ARG A 27 9.83 -10.17 -11.12
N ALA A 28 9.47 -10.82 -10.02
CA ALA A 28 9.00 -12.21 -10.05
C ALA A 28 7.67 -12.36 -10.80
N LEU A 29 6.71 -11.44 -10.59
CA LEU A 29 5.44 -11.43 -11.31
C LEU A 29 5.65 -11.20 -12.82
N GLU A 30 6.53 -10.27 -13.19
CA GLU A 30 6.89 -10.02 -14.59
C GLU A 30 7.58 -11.24 -15.23
N ALA A 31 8.48 -11.91 -14.50
CA ALA A 31 9.13 -13.14 -14.96
C ALA A 31 8.15 -14.30 -15.19
N LEU A 32 7.00 -14.29 -14.51
CA LEU A 32 5.88 -15.22 -14.74
C LEU A 32 4.96 -14.78 -15.89
N GLY A 33 5.30 -13.70 -16.62
CA GLY A 33 4.54 -13.20 -17.76
C GLY A 33 3.33 -12.34 -17.39
N HIS A 34 3.29 -11.79 -16.17
CA HIS A 34 2.26 -10.83 -15.78
C HIS A 34 2.66 -9.40 -16.13
N GLN A 35 1.68 -8.56 -16.48
CA GLN A 35 1.88 -7.13 -16.65
C GLN A 35 1.73 -6.45 -15.29
N VAL A 36 2.77 -5.78 -14.80
CA VAL A 36 2.75 -5.17 -13.48
C VAL A 36 2.91 -3.66 -13.60
N GLN A 37 2.09 -2.90 -12.88
CA GLN A 37 2.25 -1.45 -12.77
C GLN A 37 2.31 -1.06 -11.29
N LEU A 38 3.39 -0.37 -10.92
CA LEU A 38 3.51 0.23 -9.59
C LEU A 38 2.80 1.58 -9.53
N VAL A 39 2.00 1.76 -8.49
CA VAL A 39 1.38 3.03 -8.13
C VAL A 39 1.71 3.36 -6.69
N THR A 40 2.17 4.59 -6.46
CA THR A 40 2.67 5.01 -5.15
C THR A 40 1.83 6.06 -4.44
N GLU A 41 0.80 6.57 -5.10
CA GLU A 41 -0.06 7.64 -4.62
C GLU A 41 -1.54 7.27 -4.85
N THR A 42 -2.40 7.61 -3.89
CA THR A 42 -3.84 7.26 -3.96
C THR A 42 -4.54 7.90 -5.15
N ALA A 43 -4.13 9.10 -5.56
CA ALA A 43 -4.70 9.78 -6.73
C ALA A 43 -4.40 9.02 -8.03
N ASP A 44 -3.16 8.52 -8.17
CA ASP A 44 -2.75 7.69 -9.30
C ASP A 44 -3.51 6.37 -9.32
N LEU A 45 -3.75 5.75 -8.14
CA LEU A 45 -4.49 4.49 -8.03
C LEU A 45 -5.90 4.65 -8.60
N LYS A 46 -6.59 5.72 -8.20
CA LYS A 46 -7.92 6.07 -8.72
C LYS A 46 -7.90 6.33 -10.22
N ARG A 47 -6.90 7.07 -10.72
CA ARG A 47 -6.79 7.40 -12.15
C ARG A 47 -6.61 6.14 -12.99
N VAL A 48 -5.71 5.26 -12.59
CA VAL A 48 -5.38 4.03 -13.33
C VAL A 48 -6.54 3.04 -13.35
N LEU A 49 -7.27 2.91 -12.23
CA LEU A 49 -8.49 2.09 -12.15
C LEU A 49 -9.66 2.64 -12.97
N ALA A 50 -9.69 3.96 -13.22
CA ALA A 50 -10.72 4.58 -14.05
C ALA A 50 -10.41 4.47 -15.55
N SER A 51 -9.13 4.40 -15.94
CA SER A 51 -8.71 4.36 -17.34
C SER A 51 -8.56 2.95 -17.91
N ASP A 52 -8.45 1.93 -17.06
CA ASP A 52 -8.06 0.60 -17.50
C ASP A 52 -8.57 -0.50 -16.57
N THR A 53 -8.64 -1.74 -17.08
CA THR A 53 -9.04 -2.93 -16.31
C THR A 53 -7.83 -3.66 -15.74
N TRP A 54 -8.01 -4.20 -14.54
CA TRP A 54 -6.97 -4.89 -13.76
C TRP A 54 -7.55 -6.16 -13.14
N ASP A 55 -6.75 -7.23 -13.11
CA ASP A 55 -7.16 -8.50 -12.53
C ASP A 55 -6.90 -8.52 -11.01
N VAL A 56 -5.74 -7.97 -10.62
CA VAL A 56 -5.27 -8.00 -9.23
C VAL A 56 -4.85 -6.60 -8.78
N LEU A 57 -5.36 -6.17 -7.63
CA LEU A 57 -4.77 -5.11 -6.83
C LEU A 57 -3.91 -5.74 -5.75
N HIS A 58 -2.62 -5.48 -5.78
CA HIS A 58 -1.67 -6.04 -4.83
C HIS A 58 -1.13 -4.93 -3.93
N SER A 59 -1.40 -4.99 -2.63
CA SER A 59 -0.84 -4.07 -1.63
C SER A 59 0.15 -4.77 -0.70
N ILE A 60 0.90 -3.98 0.06
CA ILE A 60 1.86 -4.46 1.07
C ILE A 60 1.56 -3.79 2.41
N ASN A 61 2.02 -4.41 3.50
CA ASN A 61 1.97 -3.88 4.87
C ASN A 61 0.56 -3.89 5.48
N LEU A 62 0.14 -5.08 5.91
CA LEU A 62 -1.16 -5.31 6.54
C LEU A 62 -1.37 -4.41 7.78
N GLY A 63 -0.29 -4.13 8.53
CA GLY A 63 -0.33 -3.35 9.77
C GLY A 63 -0.64 -1.86 9.60
N ARG A 64 -0.69 -1.34 8.37
CA ARG A 64 -0.92 0.08 8.12
C ARG A 64 -2.21 0.36 7.36
N LEU A 65 -3.25 0.68 8.11
CA LEU A 65 -4.58 1.01 7.59
C LEU A 65 -4.57 2.13 6.54
N ALA A 66 -3.72 3.15 6.67
CA ALA A 66 -3.61 4.24 5.69
C ALA A 66 -3.22 3.75 4.28
N ASP A 67 -2.44 2.67 4.20
CA ASP A 67 -2.02 2.08 2.94
C ASP A 67 -3.10 1.10 2.42
N GLN A 68 -3.88 0.46 3.32
CA GLN A 68 -4.92 -0.51 2.94
C GLN A 68 -6.28 0.11 2.61
N TYR A 69 -6.64 1.24 3.23
CA TYR A 69 -7.96 1.85 3.05
C TYR A 69 -8.25 2.27 1.60
N PRO A 70 -7.31 2.89 0.85
CA PRO A 70 -7.49 3.15 -0.58
C PRO A 70 -7.76 1.87 -1.38
N CYS A 71 -7.07 0.77 -1.06
CA CYS A 71 -7.24 -0.51 -1.72
C CYS A 71 -8.60 -1.15 -1.40
N TYR A 72 -9.06 -1.05 -0.15
CA TYR A 72 -10.39 -1.47 0.25
C TYR A 72 -11.47 -0.73 -0.55
N VAL A 73 -11.39 0.61 -0.63
CA VAL A 73 -12.34 1.43 -1.39
C VAL A 73 -12.34 1.03 -2.87
N ALA A 74 -11.15 0.84 -3.46
CA ALA A 74 -11.01 0.36 -4.83
C ALA A 74 -11.68 -1.02 -5.02
N ARG A 75 -11.40 -1.98 -4.15
CA ARG A 75 -12.00 -3.32 -4.20
C ARG A 75 -13.53 -3.31 -4.08
N LYS A 76 -14.06 -2.38 -3.29
CA LYS A 76 -15.51 -2.17 -3.11
C LYS A 76 -16.17 -1.59 -4.37
N ALA A 77 -15.47 -0.69 -5.05
CA ALA A 77 -15.91 -0.08 -6.32
C ALA A 77 -15.74 -1.01 -7.53
N HIS A 78 -14.79 -1.95 -7.47
CA HIS A 78 -14.47 -2.90 -8.53
C HIS A 78 -14.58 -4.35 -8.03
N PRO A 79 -15.80 -4.95 -7.96
CA PRO A 79 -16.01 -6.24 -7.32
C PRO A 79 -15.27 -7.43 -7.94
N ALA A 80 -14.89 -7.32 -9.22
CA ALA A 80 -14.14 -8.35 -9.95
C ALA A 80 -12.63 -8.29 -9.70
N LEU A 81 -12.12 -7.18 -9.16
CA LEU A 81 -10.70 -7.01 -8.85
C LEU A 81 -10.32 -7.92 -7.68
N THR A 82 -9.37 -8.83 -7.84
CA THR A 82 -8.85 -9.59 -6.69
C THR A 82 -7.94 -8.69 -5.87
N TRP A 83 -8.15 -8.62 -4.55
CA TRP A 83 -7.27 -7.87 -3.66
C TRP A 83 -6.34 -8.84 -2.92
N ALA A 84 -5.04 -8.74 -3.19
CA ALA A 84 -3.99 -9.48 -2.52
C ALA A 84 -3.17 -8.54 -1.62
N ILE A 85 -2.79 -9.02 -0.44
CA ILE A 85 -2.00 -8.25 0.53
C ILE A 85 -0.76 -9.06 0.93
N SER A 86 0.44 -8.58 0.62
CA SER A 86 1.65 -9.13 1.21
C SER A 86 1.73 -8.78 2.68
N THR A 87 1.64 -9.80 3.52
CA THR A 87 1.63 -9.68 4.98
C THR A 87 3.02 -9.34 5.51
N VAL A 88 3.36 -8.06 5.46
CA VAL A 88 4.42 -7.50 6.30
C VAL A 88 3.72 -6.96 7.56
N TRP A 89 3.98 -7.59 8.70
CA TRP A 89 3.49 -7.14 10.00
C TRP A 89 4.66 -6.58 10.80
N VAL A 90 4.68 -5.26 10.96
CA VAL A 90 5.68 -4.55 11.74
C VAL A 90 4.95 -3.64 12.71
N ASP A 91 5.29 -3.74 13.99
CA ASP A 91 4.84 -2.79 15.00
C ASP A 91 5.59 -1.46 14.84
N TYR A 92 4.89 -0.44 14.33
CA TYR A 92 5.43 0.90 14.14
C TYR A 92 5.22 1.82 15.35
N SER A 93 4.59 1.37 16.43
CA SER A 93 4.20 2.23 17.55
C SER A 93 5.39 2.95 18.20
N ALA A 94 6.54 2.27 18.32
CA ALA A 94 7.77 2.86 18.83
C ALA A 94 8.35 3.94 17.90
N TYR A 95 8.25 3.74 16.58
CA TYR A 95 8.71 4.70 15.58
C TYR A 95 7.79 5.92 15.51
N ASP A 96 6.48 5.71 15.55
CA ASP A 96 5.48 6.79 15.49
C ASP A 96 5.59 7.74 16.68
N ARG A 97 5.81 7.20 17.89
CA ARG A 97 6.07 8.00 19.10
C ARG A 97 7.32 8.88 18.98
N LYS A 98 8.34 8.42 18.25
CA LYS A 98 9.58 9.20 18.01
C LYS A 98 9.41 10.25 16.91
N ARG A 99 8.69 9.92 15.84
CA ARG A 99 8.60 10.76 14.64
C ARG A 99 7.73 12.00 14.82
N ILE A 100 6.66 11.92 15.63
CA ILE A 100 5.73 13.04 15.80
C ILE A 100 5.63 13.38 17.27
N TRP A 101 6.37 14.41 17.68
CA TRP A 101 6.55 14.83 19.08
C TRP A 101 5.21 15.05 19.81
N GLY A 102 4.17 15.53 19.12
CA GLY A 102 2.83 15.73 19.69
C GLY A 102 1.96 14.47 19.79
N LEU A 103 2.19 13.45 18.96
CA LEU A 103 1.36 12.23 18.96
C LEU A 103 1.65 11.30 20.15
N ARG A 104 2.77 11.50 20.86
CA ARG A 104 3.12 10.69 22.04
C ARG A 104 2.15 10.84 23.21
N PHE A 105 1.33 11.90 23.20
CA PHE A 105 0.33 12.19 24.22
C PHE A 105 -1.09 11.78 23.82
N LEU A 106 -1.29 11.28 22.59
CA LEU A 106 -2.60 10.89 22.09
C LEU A 106 -2.81 9.37 22.17
N PRO A 107 -4.05 8.91 22.38
CA PRO A 107 -4.37 7.49 22.29
C PRO A 107 -4.09 6.95 20.87
N GLU A 108 -3.72 5.67 20.77
CA GLU A 108 -3.34 5.04 19.49
C GLU A 108 -4.45 5.13 18.42
N SER A 109 -5.72 5.10 18.84
CA SER A 109 -6.87 5.25 17.95
C SER A 109 -6.90 6.61 17.24
N TRP A 110 -6.57 7.70 17.94
CA TRP A 110 -6.51 9.05 17.37
C TRP A 110 -5.32 9.21 16.42
N VAL A 111 -4.18 8.60 16.78
CA VAL A 111 -2.99 8.54 15.92
C VAL A 111 -3.29 7.81 14.61
N ALA A 112 -4.05 6.71 14.66
CA ALA A 112 -4.48 5.97 13.46
C ALA A 112 -5.41 6.81 12.57
N TRP A 113 -6.37 7.52 13.16
CA TRP A 113 -7.26 8.44 12.44
C TRP A 113 -6.51 9.58 11.75
N ALA A 114 -5.56 10.22 12.43
CA ALA A 114 -4.75 11.27 11.83
C ALA A 114 -3.97 10.76 10.60
N LYS A 115 -3.47 9.51 10.64
CA LYS A 115 -2.77 8.87 9.50
C LYS A 115 -3.67 8.52 8.33
N LEU A 116 -4.97 8.36 8.52
CA LEU A 116 -5.93 8.13 7.43
C LEU A 116 -6.29 9.43 6.69
N SER A 117 -6.02 10.57 7.32
CA SER A 117 -6.47 11.90 6.88
C SER A 117 -5.44 12.65 6.01
N GLY A 118 -4.21 12.13 5.90
CA GLY A 118 -3.12 12.73 5.12
C GLY A 118 -2.54 11.73 4.13
#